data_AF-A0A9X1Q6A8-F1
#
_entry.id   AF-A0A9X1Q6A8-F1
#
_cell.length_a   1.000
_cell.length_b   1.000
_cell.length_c   1.000
_cell.angle_alpha   90.00
_cell.angle_beta   90.00
_cell.angle_gamma   90.00
#
_symmetry.space_group_name_H-M   'P 1'
#
loop_
_entity.id
_entity.type
_entity.pdbx_description
1 polymer ?
#
loop_
_entity_poly.entity_id
_entity_poly.type
_entity_poly.pdbx_seq_one_letter_code
_entity_poly.pdbx_strand_id
1 'polypeptide(L)'
;MQDNATEVTAAGIARLAGVGRAAVSNWRRRHAGFPKPVGGTETSPSFALAEVEAWLRKQGKLAEVPLRERVWQQLAGHPEGPVTALLHAGCVLLLIHDRPTVWLEIGAGSDERLAAMLPGALEEVLVPRFGVVARRGGGG
;
A
#
# COMPACT_ATOMS: atom_id res chain seq x y z
N MET A 1 16.80 -8.54 -31.83
CA MET A 1 18.09 -8.37 -31.14
C MET A 1 18.25 -6.90 -30.77
N GLN A 2 17.68 -6.55 -29.61
CA GLN A 2 17.98 -5.41 -28.72
C GLN A 2 16.75 -5.28 -27.80
N ASP A 3 16.55 -6.26 -26.94
CA ASP A 3 15.52 -6.14 -25.91
C ASP A 3 16.16 -5.32 -24.79
N ASN A 4 15.89 -4.01 -24.85
CA ASN A 4 16.25 -2.98 -23.89
C ASN A 4 16.54 -3.59 -22.50
N ALA A 5 17.82 -3.77 -22.17
CA ALA A 5 18.27 -4.43 -20.95
C ALA A 5 17.96 -3.53 -19.75
N THR A 6 16.69 -3.49 -19.39
CA THR A 6 16.23 -2.76 -18.22
C THR A 6 16.81 -3.52 -17.04
N GLU A 7 17.79 -2.92 -16.41
CA GLU A 7 18.42 -3.47 -15.23
C GLU A 7 17.65 -3.04 -13.98
N VAL A 8 17.51 -3.97 -13.04
CA VAL A 8 16.85 -3.73 -11.76
C VAL A 8 17.80 -4.07 -10.61
N THR A 9 17.85 -3.20 -9.60
CA THR A 9 18.64 -3.46 -8.38
C THR A 9 17.88 -4.38 -7.43
N ALA A 10 18.57 -5.00 -6.47
CA ALA A 10 17.92 -5.80 -5.43
C ALA A 10 16.79 -5.05 -4.68
N ALA A 11 16.92 -3.73 -4.52
CA ALA A 11 15.87 -2.89 -3.95
C ALA A 11 14.65 -2.76 -4.88
N GLY A 12 14.86 -2.65 -6.19
CA GLY A 12 13.80 -2.69 -7.18
C GLY A 12 13.08 -4.04 -7.22
N ILE A 13 13.82 -5.14 -7.19
CA ILE A 13 13.27 -6.51 -7.11
C ILE A 13 12.39 -6.66 -5.86
N ALA A 14 12.86 -6.15 -4.71
CA ALA A 14 12.11 -6.20 -3.46
C ALA A 14 10.76 -5.48 -3.58
N ARG A 15 10.73 -4.31 -4.23
CA ARG A 15 9.47 -3.59 -4.50
C ARG A 15 8.55 -4.35 -5.47
N LEU A 16 9.09 -4.89 -6.56
CA LEU A 16 8.33 -5.66 -7.55
C LEU A 16 7.65 -6.89 -6.91
N ALA A 17 8.36 -7.57 -6.02
CA ALA A 17 7.83 -8.75 -5.34
C ALA A 17 7.12 -8.43 -4.01
N GLY A 18 7.06 -7.15 -3.61
CA GLY A 18 6.41 -6.75 -2.36
C GLY A 18 7.09 -7.22 -1.08
N VAL A 19 8.39 -7.46 -1.11
CA VAL A 19 9.14 -8.00 0.03
C VAL A 19 10.20 -7.02 0.52
N GLY A 20 10.79 -7.29 1.69
CA GLY A 20 11.99 -6.58 2.13
C GLY A 20 13.25 -7.02 1.37
N ARG A 21 14.28 -6.15 1.34
CA ARG A 21 15.59 -6.45 0.70
C ARG A 21 16.25 -7.74 1.22
N ALA A 22 16.03 -8.08 2.48
CA ALA A 22 16.54 -9.31 3.10
C ALA A 22 15.99 -10.58 2.41
N ALA A 23 14.76 -10.56 1.91
CA ALA A 23 14.18 -11.68 1.17
C ALA A 23 14.91 -11.91 -0.15
N VAL A 24 15.22 -10.84 -0.89
CA VAL A 24 15.99 -10.90 -2.14
C VAL A 24 17.40 -11.44 -1.89
N SER A 25 18.06 -10.98 -0.81
CA SER A 25 19.35 -11.53 -0.40
C SER A 25 19.28 -13.03 -0.08
N ASN A 26 18.23 -13.46 0.62
CA ASN A 26 18.02 -14.88 0.92
C ASN A 26 17.77 -15.71 -0.35
N TRP A 27 17.03 -15.17 -1.33
CA TRP A 27 16.77 -15.87 -2.59
C TRP A 27 18.04 -16.10 -3.38
N ARG A 28 18.90 -15.09 -3.49
CA ARG A 28 20.20 -15.21 -4.16
C ARG A 28 21.05 -16.36 -3.59
N ARG A 29 20.98 -16.58 -2.28
CA ARG A 29 21.76 -17.63 -1.59
C ARG A 29 21.11 -19.01 -1.68
N ARG A 30 19.78 -19.10 -1.53
CA ARG A 30 19.06 -20.39 -1.39
C ARG A 30 18.49 -20.94 -2.69
N HIS A 31 18.35 -20.11 -3.72
CA HIS A 31 17.79 -20.53 -5.01
C HIS A 31 18.86 -20.40 -6.09
N ALA A 32 19.47 -21.53 -6.45
CA ALA A 32 20.48 -21.59 -7.51
C ALA A 32 19.97 -21.09 -8.88
N GLY A 33 18.65 -21.13 -9.10
CA GLY A 33 18.01 -20.60 -10.30
C GLY A 33 17.66 -19.10 -10.24
N PHE A 34 18.02 -18.38 -9.16
CA PHE A 34 17.84 -16.93 -9.11
C PHE A 34 18.76 -16.25 -10.14
N PRO A 35 18.30 -15.20 -10.87
CA PRO A 35 19.08 -14.55 -11.90
C PRO A 35 20.45 -14.07 -11.40
N LYS A 36 21.47 -14.24 -12.24
CA LYS A 36 22.81 -13.73 -11.96
C LYS A 36 22.83 -12.21 -12.22
N PRO A 37 23.67 -11.46 -11.49
CA PRO A 37 23.84 -10.04 -11.79
C PRO A 37 24.43 -9.86 -13.19
N VAL A 38 23.89 -8.88 -13.92
CA VAL A 38 24.36 -8.50 -15.27
C VAL A 38 25.20 -7.22 -15.22
N GLY A 39 25.18 -6.50 -14.10
CA GLY A 39 25.95 -5.28 -13.88
C GLY A 39 25.91 -4.78 -12.43
N GLY A 40 26.15 -3.47 -12.26
CA GLY A 40 26.19 -2.80 -10.97
C GLY A 40 27.52 -2.98 -10.23
N THR A 41 27.51 -2.69 -8.93
CA THR A 41 28.69 -2.85 -8.06
C THR A 41 28.58 -4.11 -7.21
N GLU A 42 29.68 -4.55 -6.59
CA GLU A 42 29.63 -5.65 -5.60
C GLU A 42 28.62 -5.38 -4.48
N THR A 43 28.51 -4.12 -4.06
CA THR A 43 27.61 -3.67 -2.99
C THR A 43 26.17 -3.44 -3.46
N SER A 44 25.95 -3.15 -4.74
CA SER A 44 24.63 -2.94 -5.34
C SER A 44 24.57 -3.55 -6.75
N PRO A 45 24.48 -4.89 -6.84
CA PRO A 45 24.38 -5.57 -8.13
C PRO A 45 23.05 -5.25 -8.83
N SER A 46 23.09 -5.22 -10.14
CA SER A 46 21.93 -5.07 -11.01
C SER A 46 21.67 -6.37 -11.79
N PHE A 47 20.39 -6.62 -12.08
CA PHE A 47 19.91 -7.87 -12.67
C PHE A 47 19.06 -7.55 -13.90
N ALA A 48 19.04 -8.43 -14.89
CA ALA A 48 18.15 -8.28 -16.03
C ALA A 48 16.68 -8.38 -15.55
N LEU A 49 15.89 -7.32 -15.75
CA LEU A 49 14.51 -7.25 -15.28
C LEU A 49 13.68 -8.41 -15.81
N ALA A 50 13.81 -8.75 -17.11
CA ALA A 50 13.08 -9.83 -17.75
C ALA A 50 13.34 -11.20 -17.09
N GLU A 51 14.59 -11.51 -16.73
CA GLU A 51 14.93 -12.75 -16.03
C GLU A 51 14.37 -12.79 -14.61
N VAL A 52 14.40 -11.65 -13.91
CA VAL A 52 13.83 -11.51 -12.57
C VAL A 52 12.32 -11.71 -12.60
N GLU A 53 11.61 -11.06 -13.52
CA GLU A 53 10.16 -11.20 -13.64
C GLU A 53 9.75 -12.62 -14.02
N ALA A 54 10.46 -13.25 -14.95
CA ALA A 54 10.24 -14.64 -15.32
C ALA A 54 10.45 -15.58 -14.12
N TRP A 55 11.53 -15.37 -13.35
CA TRP A 55 11.79 -16.13 -12.14
C TRP A 55 10.71 -15.91 -11.08
N LEU A 56 10.35 -14.66 -10.79
CA LEU A 56 9.30 -14.31 -9.82
C LEU A 56 7.96 -14.94 -10.20
N ARG A 57 7.56 -14.87 -11.48
CA ARG A 57 6.34 -15.49 -11.98
C ARG A 57 6.38 -17.02 -11.81
N LYS A 58 7.50 -17.66 -12.16
CA LYS A 58 7.68 -19.13 -12.01
C LYS A 58 7.62 -19.57 -10.54
N GLN A 59 8.09 -18.73 -9.62
CA GLN A 59 8.05 -19.02 -8.19
C GLN A 59 6.71 -18.69 -7.52
N GLY A 60 5.74 -18.12 -8.25
CA GLY A 60 4.52 -17.54 -7.67
C GLY A 60 4.78 -16.33 -6.78
N LYS A 61 5.96 -15.70 -6.93
CA LYS A 61 6.46 -14.56 -6.14
C LYS A 61 6.27 -13.21 -6.85
N LEU A 62 5.67 -13.21 -8.03
CA LEU A 62 5.12 -12.00 -8.62
C LEU A 62 3.80 -11.73 -7.90
N ALA A 63 3.92 -11.21 -6.68
CA ALA A 63 2.76 -10.91 -5.86
C ALA A 63 2.09 -9.65 -6.43
N GLU A 64 0.77 -9.69 -6.55
CA GLU A 64 -0.02 -8.51 -6.29
C GLU A 64 0.58 -7.78 -5.07
N VAL A 65 0.92 -6.49 -5.22
CA VAL A 65 1.56 -5.69 -4.16
C VAL A 65 0.94 -6.05 -2.80
N PRO A 66 1.73 -6.58 -1.83
CA PRO A 66 1.20 -7.11 -0.59
C PRO A 66 0.35 -6.05 0.09
N LEU A 67 -0.74 -6.47 0.72
CA LEU A 67 -1.76 -5.56 1.24
C LEU A 67 -1.16 -4.45 2.11
N ARG A 68 -0.16 -4.76 2.95
CA ARG A 68 0.55 -3.76 3.75
C ARG A 68 1.22 -2.69 2.90
N GLU A 69 1.92 -3.09 1.84
CA GLU A 69 2.59 -2.16 0.92
C GLU A 69 1.57 -1.38 0.09
N ARG A 70 0.48 -2.02 -0.33
CA ARG A 70 -0.62 -1.37 -1.05
C ARG A 70 -1.29 -0.30 -0.18
N VAL A 71 -1.56 -0.61 1.09
CA VAL A 71 -2.08 0.36 2.07
C VAL A 71 -1.10 1.52 2.24
N TRP A 72 0.19 1.23 2.38
CA TRP A 72 1.20 2.28 2.48
C TRP A 72 1.25 3.18 1.24
N GLN A 73 1.16 2.62 0.04
CA GLN A 73 1.12 3.39 -1.21
C GLN A 73 -0.12 4.28 -1.31
N GLN A 74 -1.30 3.79 -0.89
CA GLN A 74 -2.53 4.58 -0.87
C GLN A 74 -2.45 5.73 0.15
N LEU A 75 -1.90 5.48 1.34
CA LEU A 75 -1.68 6.52 2.34
C LEU A 75 -0.67 7.57 1.85
N ALA A 76 0.45 7.14 1.27
CA ALA A 76 1.50 8.03 0.81
C ALA A 76 1.10 8.86 -0.42
N GLY A 77 0.20 8.33 -1.27
CA GLY A 77 -0.30 8.98 -2.47
C GLY A 77 -1.55 9.84 -2.27
N HIS A 78 -2.07 9.96 -1.05
CA HIS A 78 -3.26 10.76 -0.77
C HIS A 78 -3.00 12.25 -1.09
N PRO A 79 -3.91 12.96 -1.79
CA PRO A 79 -3.69 14.33 -2.24
C PRO A 79 -3.41 15.31 -1.08
N GLU A 80 -4.08 15.11 0.05
CA GLU A 80 -3.89 15.89 1.30
C GLU A 80 -2.75 15.37 2.20
N GLY A 81 -1.93 14.46 1.68
CA GLY A 81 -0.77 13.89 2.36
C GLY A 81 -1.07 12.73 3.33
N PRO A 82 0.01 12.07 3.83
CA PRO A 82 -0.11 10.81 4.56
C PRO A 82 -0.79 10.91 5.93
N VAL A 83 -0.64 12.04 6.63
CA VAL A 83 -1.25 12.26 7.95
C VAL A 83 -2.77 12.34 7.82
N THR A 84 -3.27 13.09 6.83
CA THR A 84 -4.70 13.21 6.54
C THR A 84 -5.28 11.86 6.14
N ALA A 85 -4.56 11.10 5.30
CA ALA A 85 -4.96 9.75 4.90
C ALA A 85 -5.10 8.80 6.10
N LEU A 86 -4.15 8.86 7.05
CA LEU A 86 -4.21 8.09 8.29
C LEU A 86 -5.39 8.49 9.16
N LEU A 87 -5.69 9.79 9.26
CA LEU A 87 -6.85 10.28 10.00
C LEU A 87 -8.16 9.75 9.40
N HIS A 88 -8.34 9.89 8.08
CA HIS A 88 -9.52 9.36 7.38
C HIS A 88 -9.67 7.85 7.58
N ALA A 89 -8.60 7.08 7.39
CA ALA A 89 -8.60 5.64 7.59
C ALA A 89 -8.95 5.27 9.05
N GLY A 90 -8.37 5.97 10.02
CA GLY A 90 -8.63 5.76 11.44
C GLY A 90 -10.08 6.03 11.83
N CYS A 91 -10.67 7.12 11.34
CA CYS A 91 -12.09 7.44 11.58
C CYS A 91 -13.02 6.33 11.07
N VAL A 92 -12.79 5.84 9.84
CA VAL A 92 -13.61 4.77 9.26
C VAL A 92 -13.38 3.43 9.98
N LEU A 93 -12.14 3.11 10.37
CA LEU A 93 -11.85 1.89 11.12
C LEU A 93 -12.52 1.89 12.50
N LEU A 94 -12.59 3.05 13.17
CA LEU A 94 -13.35 3.19 14.42
C LEU A 94 -14.85 2.94 14.19
N LEU A 95 -15.43 3.45 13.10
CA LEU A 95 -16.83 3.18 12.75
C LEU A 95 -17.09 1.69 12.49
N ILE A 96 -16.23 1.04 11.72
CA ILE A 96 -16.33 -0.41 11.45
C ILE A 96 -16.25 -1.22 12.75
N HIS A 97 -15.37 -0.80 13.67
CA HIS A 97 -15.18 -1.47 14.94
C HIS A 97 -16.40 -1.35 15.86
N ASP A 98 -16.96 -0.14 15.99
CA ASP A 98 -18.05 0.16 16.93
C ASP A 98 -19.44 -0.16 16.39
N ARG A 99 -19.65 0.03 15.08
CA ARG A 99 -20.97 -0.01 14.42
C ARG A 99 -20.89 -0.83 13.12
N PRO A 100 -20.49 -2.11 13.17
CA PRO A 100 -20.25 -2.92 11.98
C PRO A 100 -21.48 -3.06 11.08
N THR A 101 -22.69 -3.12 11.65
CA THR A 101 -23.95 -3.19 10.88
C THR A 101 -24.26 -1.89 10.14
N VAL A 102 -23.99 -0.74 10.77
CA VAL A 102 -24.14 0.58 10.14
C VAL A 102 -23.19 0.68 8.95
N TRP A 103 -21.93 0.27 9.11
CA TRP A 103 -20.98 0.24 7.99
C TRP A 103 -21.48 -0.64 6.82
N LEU A 104 -21.99 -1.84 7.11
CA LEU A 104 -22.53 -2.72 6.07
C LEU A 104 -23.72 -2.08 5.35
N GLU A 105 -24.59 -1.36 6.06
CA GLU A 105 -25.75 -0.69 5.48
C GLU A 105 -25.35 0.52 4.61
N ILE A 106 -24.48 1.40 5.10
CA ILE A 106 -24.07 2.60 4.35
C ILE A 106 -23.13 2.27 3.20
N GLY A 107 -22.31 1.22 3.35
CA GLY A 107 -21.42 0.70 2.32
C GLY A 107 -22.15 -0.14 1.27
N ALA A 108 -23.38 -0.57 1.54
CA ALA A 108 -24.25 -1.20 0.55
C ALA A 108 -24.93 -0.12 -0.32
N GLY A 109 -24.30 0.25 -1.43
CA GLY A 109 -24.87 1.22 -2.36
C GLY A 109 -23.84 1.87 -3.27
N SER A 110 -24.19 3.03 -3.82
CA SER A 110 -23.27 3.85 -4.61
C SER A 110 -22.37 4.71 -3.72
N ASP A 111 -21.27 5.18 -4.29
CA ASP A 111 -20.32 6.07 -3.61
C ASP A 111 -20.98 7.39 -3.19
N GLU A 112 -21.96 7.90 -3.94
CA GLU A 112 -22.70 9.11 -3.60
C GLU A 112 -23.53 8.93 -2.33
N ARG A 113 -24.19 7.77 -2.18
CA ARG A 113 -24.95 7.44 -0.97
C ARG A 113 -24.00 7.30 0.22
N LEU A 114 -22.88 6.61 0.04
CA LEU A 114 -21.87 6.47 1.07
C LEU A 114 -21.35 7.84 1.51
N ALA A 115 -20.98 8.71 0.56
CA ALA A 115 -20.49 10.06 0.83
C ALA A 115 -21.51 10.93 1.58
N ALA A 116 -22.81 10.76 1.29
CA ALA A 116 -23.88 11.48 1.99
C ALA A 116 -24.08 10.98 3.43
N MET A 117 -23.98 9.66 3.67
CA MET A 117 -24.30 9.05 4.97
C MET A 117 -23.11 8.98 5.93
N LEU A 118 -21.89 8.88 5.38
CA LEU A 118 -20.66 8.65 6.15
C LEU A 118 -20.38 9.74 7.21
N PRO A 119 -20.56 11.05 6.95
CA PRO A 119 -20.29 12.08 7.96
C PRO A 119 -21.11 11.91 9.24
N GLY A 120 -22.42 11.66 9.12
CA GLY A 120 -23.29 11.45 10.28
C GLY A 120 -22.94 10.17 11.05
N ALA A 121 -22.64 9.08 10.33
CA ALA A 121 -22.19 7.84 10.96
C ALA A 121 -20.87 8.01 11.72
N LEU A 122 -19.93 8.80 11.18
CA LEU A 122 -18.67 9.12 11.86
C LEU A 122 -18.92 9.99 13.10
N GLU A 123 -19.81 10.97 13.05
CA GLU A 123 -20.14 11.82 14.21
C GLU A 123 -20.65 11.00 15.40
N GLU A 124 -21.49 9.98 15.18
CA GLU A 124 -21.98 9.07 16.24
C GLU A 124 -20.85 8.36 16.99
N VAL A 125 -19.71 8.11 16.33
CA VAL A 125 -18.58 7.37 16.90
C VAL A 125 -17.51 8.30 17.45
N LEU A 126 -17.28 9.44 16.78
CA LEU A 126 -16.21 10.38 17.10
C LEU A 126 -16.61 11.36 18.21
N VAL A 127 -17.85 11.87 18.22
CA VAL A 127 -18.30 12.86 19.21
C VAL A 127 -18.23 12.31 20.64
N PRO A 128 -18.67 11.07 20.94
CA PRO A 128 -18.53 10.53 22.29
C PRO A 128 -17.08 10.35 22.76
N ARG A 129 -16.13 10.20 21.82
CA ARG A 129 -14.71 9.94 22.13
C ARG A 129 -13.88 11.21 22.25
N PHE A 130 -14.11 12.16 21.37
CA PHE A 130 -13.26 13.32 21.19
C PHE A 130 -13.99 14.64 21.45
N GLY A 131 -15.30 14.60 21.71
CA GLY A 131 -16.15 15.77 21.83
C GLY A 131 -16.53 16.37 20.48
N VAL A 132 -17.34 17.42 20.50
CA VAL A 132 -17.66 18.20 19.30
C VAL A 132 -16.48 19.13 19.00
N VAL A 133 -15.88 19.00 17.82
CA VAL A 133 -14.91 20.01 17.34
C VAL A 133 -15.70 21.28 17.07
N ALA A 134 -15.56 22.29 17.93
CA ALA A 134 -16.09 23.61 17.66
C ALA A 134 -15.50 24.11 16.34
N ARG A 135 -16.34 24.27 15.32
CA ARG A 135 -15.99 24.97 14.08
C ARG A 135 -15.42 26.32 14.51
N ARG A 136 -14.11 26.56 14.34
CA ARG A 136 -13.54 27.89 14.57
C ARG A 136 -14.27 28.84 13.63
N GLY A 137 -15.17 29.64 14.19
CA GLY A 137 -15.86 30.70 13.46
C GLY A 137 -14.81 31.65 12.90
N GLY A 138 -14.85 31.87 11.59
CA GLY A 138 -14.13 32.96 10.96
C GLY A 138 -14.69 34.28 11.47
N GLY A 139 -14.00 34.87 12.44
CA GLY A 139 -14.15 36.27 12.82
C GLY A 139 -13.07 37.08 12.12
N GLY A 140 -13.48 38.11 11.39
CA GLY A 140 -12.63 39.05 10.66
C GLY A 140 -13.33 39.56 9.43
#